data_AF-A0A951BQC2-F1
#
_entry.id   AF-A0A951BQC2-F1
#
_cell.length_a   1.000
_cell.length_b   1.000
_cell.length_c   1.000
_cell.angle_alpha   90.00
_cell.angle_beta   90.00
_cell.angle_gamma   90.00
#
_symmetry.space_group_name_H-M   'P 1'
#
loop_
_entity.id
_entity.type
_entity.pdbx_description
1 polymer ?
#
loop_
_entity_poly.entity_id
_entity_poly.type
_entity_poly.pdbx_seq_one_letter_code
_entity_poly.pdbx_strand_id
1 'polypeptide(L)'
;RLLLIVGLPLLLSLALRRAFGPERLEPYGPAFDGAVVWLVVFYGFGVMDGMLARLIADPRWVAAAMLAAFAVDFGLNFFSAAAFAWMGKRAAASVGLMSGNRNMALYLAVLPAAADPRVALFFAICQFPLFLSPFLLRPVYRRLLRPA
;
A
#
# COMPACT_ATOMS: atom_id res chain seq x y z
N ARG A 1 16.15 6.72 -8.92
CA ARG A 1 15.86 5.36 -8.39
C ARG A 1 14.38 5.00 -8.59
N LEU A 2 13.42 5.73 -8.02
CA LEU A 2 11.98 5.48 -8.23
C LEU A 2 11.55 5.44 -9.71
N LEU A 3 12.02 6.38 -10.53
CA LEU A 3 11.74 6.39 -11.98
C LEU A 3 12.19 5.12 -12.69
N LEU A 4 13.28 4.49 -12.26
CA LEU A 4 13.75 3.24 -12.85
C LEU A 4 12.91 2.06 -12.33
N ILE A 5 12.62 2.03 -11.03
CA ILE A 5 11.87 0.92 -10.40
C ILE A 5 10.41 0.87 -10.88
N VAL A 6 9.78 2.03 -11.11
CA VAL A 6 8.37 2.10 -11.54
C VAL A 6 8.25 2.36 -13.04
N GLY A 7 9.06 3.29 -13.56
CA GLY A 7 8.96 3.72 -14.96
C GLY A 7 9.43 2.67 -15.95
N LEU A 8 10.49 1.90 -15.65
CA LEU A 8 10.96 0.87 -16.57
C LEU A 8 9.94 -0.26 -16.75
N PRO A 9 9.37 -0.87 -15.67
CA PRO A 9 8.31 -1.87 -15.84
C PRO A 9 7.07 -1.32 -16.53
N LEU A 10 6.70 -0.05 -16.27
CA LEU A 10 5.58 0.61 -16.95
C LEU A 10 5.83 0.72 -18.46
N LEU A 11 6.99 1.24 -18.86
CA LEU A 11 7.35 1.38 -20.28
C LEU A 11 7.41 0.02 -20.98
N LEU A 12 7.99 -0.99 -20.34
CA LEU A 12 8.02 -2.35 -20.86
C LEU A 12 6.61 -2.92 -21.01
N SER A 13 5.72 -2.72 -20.02
CA SER A 13 4.33 -3.16 -20.10
C SER A 13 3.60 -2.49 -21.27
N LEU A 14 3.78 -1.19 -21.47
CA LEU A 14 3.18 -0.46 -22.59
C LEU A 14 3.73 -0.93 -23.95
N ALA A 15 5.04 -1.14 -24.05
CA ALA A 15 5.68 -1.64 -25.26
C ALA A 15 5.17 -3.04 -25.63
N LEU A 16 5.08 -3.95 -24.66
CA LEU A 16 4.54 -5.31 -24.86
C LEU A 16 3.06 -5.27 -25.26
N ARG A 17 2.23 -4.46 -24.60
CA ARG A 17 0.81 -4.29 -24.96
C ARG A 17 0.65 -3.75 -26.38
N ARG A 18 1.52 -2.84 -26.80
CA ARG A 18 1.50 -2.27 -28.17
C ARG A 18 2.01 -3.27 -29.22
N ALA A 19 2.98 -4.13 -28.87
CA ALA A 19 3.56 -5.10 -29.80
C ALA A 19 2.68 -6.34 -30.02
N PHE A 20 2.04 -6.85 -28.96
CA PHE A 20 1.28 -8.11 -29.01
C PHE A 20 -0.24 -7.92 -29.10
N GLY A 21 -0.75 -6.72 -28.77
CA GLY A 21 -2.17 -6.43 -28.71
C GLY A 21 -2.87 -7.02 -27.47
N PRO A 22 -4.02 -6.47 -27.06
CA PRO A 22 -4.72 -6.91 -25.85
C PRO A 22 -5.25 -8.34 -25.95
N GLU A 23 -5.79 -8.74 -27.10
CA GLU A 23 -6.42 -10.05 -27.32
C GLU A 23 -5.47 -11.23 -27.08
N ARG A 24 -4.18 -11.06 -27.38
CA ARG A 24 -3.16 -12.11 -27.15
C ARG A 24 -2.67 -12.17 -25.71
N LEU A 25 -2.87 -11.10 -24.93
CA LEU A 25 -2.39 -11.00 -23.55
C LEU A 25 -3.48 -11.34 -22.53
N GLU A 26 -4.75 -11.10 -22.85
CA GLU A 26 -5.90 -11.40 -21.97
C GLU A 26 -5.90 -12.83 -21.42
N PRO A 27 -5.62 -13.89 -22.20
CA PRO A 27 -5.61 -15.26 -21.67
C PRO A 27 -4.58 -15.50 -20.57
N TYR A 28 -3.49 -14.70 -20.53
CA TYR A 28 -2.43 -14.81 -19.53
C TYR A 28 -2.70 -13.97 -18.27
N GLY A 29 -3.74 -13.13 -18.26
CA GLY A 29 -4.11 -12.28 -17.13
C GLY A 29 -4.14 -13.03 -15.79
N PRO A 30 -4.88 -14.15 -15.67
CA PRO A 30 -4.94 -14.92 -14.43
C PRO A 30 -3.60 -15.49 -13.97
N ALA A 31 -2.71 -15.87 -14.90
CA ALA A 31 -1.37 -16.34 -14.56
C ALA A 31 -0.50 -15.22 -14.00
N PHE A 32 -0.59 -14.01 -14.57
CA PHE A 32 0.08 -12.83 -14.03
C PHE A 32 -0.46 -12.44 -12.66
N ASP A 33 -1.78 -12.50 -12.45
CA ASP A 33 -2.38 -12.23 -11.13
C ASP A 33 -1.83 -13.20 -10.08
N GLY A 34 -1.75 -14.50 -10.40
CA GLY A 34 -1.14 -15.49 -9.52
C GLY A 34 0.34 -15.23 -9.23
N ALA A 35 1.12 -14.84 -10.25
CA ALA A 35 2.53 -14.50 -10.09
C ALA A 35 2.71 -13.25 -9.19
N VAL A 36 1.85 -12.23 -9.32
CA VAL A 36 1.87 -11.05 -8.47
C VAL A 36 1.52 -11.41 -7.02
N VAL A 37 0.54 -12.30 -6.80
CA VAL A 37 0.22 -12.79 -5.45
C VAL A 37 1.45 -13.45 -4.81
N TRP A 38 2.13 -14.35 -5.54
CA TRP A 38 3.36 -14.97 -5.03
C TRP A 38 4.47 -13.96 -4.75
N LEU A 39 4.63 -12.94 -5.60
CA LEU A 39 5.60 -11.88 -5.38
C LEU A 39 5.30 -11.09 -4.11
N VAL A 40 4.03 -10.79 -3.83
CA VAL A 40 3.61 -10.14 -2.58
C VAL A 40 3.87 -11.03 -1.37
N VAL A 41 3.65 -12.34 -1.48
CA VAL A 41 3.96 -13.31 -0.41
C VAL A 41 5.45 -13.29 -0.08
N PHE A 42 6.32 -13.41 -1.08
CA PHE A 42 7.78 -13.38 -0.86
C PHE A 42 8.26 -12.04 -0.33
N TYR A 43 7.71 -10.94 -0.85
CA TYR A 43 7.95 -9.60 -0.30
C TYR A 43 7.56 -9.54 1.19
N GLY A 44 6.41 -10.11 1.56
CA GLY A 44 5.96 -10.19 2.95
C GLY A 44 6.96 -10.86 3.88
N PHE A 45 7.58 -11.96 3.47
CA PHE A 45 8.63 -12.62 4.26
C PHE A 45 9.85 -11.72 4.48
N GLY A 46 10.33 -11.05 3.43
CA GLY A 46 11.48 -10.16 3.55
C GLY A 46 11.19 -8.92 4.40
N VAL A 47 9.99 -8.36 4.30
CA VAL A 47 9.61 -7.15 5.04
C VAL A 47 9.36 -7.43 6.51
N MET A 48 8.83 -8.61 6.85
CA MET A 48 8.58 -9.00 8.24
C MET A 48 9.83 -9.55 8.95
N ASP A 49 10.95 -9.67 8.25
CA ASP A 49 12.18 -10.13 8.87
C ASP A 49 12.60 -9.21 10.03
N GLY A 50 13.00 -9.81 11.15
CA GLY A 50 13.33 -9.09 12.39
C GLY A 50 12.13 -8.48 13.14
N MET A 51 10.91 -8.48 12.59
CA MET A 51 9.72 -7.90 13.27
C MET A 51 9.41 -8.60 14.59
N LEU A 52 9.39 -9.94 14.59
CA LEU A 52 9.10 -10.72 15.80
C LEU A 52 10.17 -10.50 16.88
N ALA A 53 11.45 -10.53 16.49
CA ALA A 53 12.55 -10.25 17.41
C ALA A 53 12.42 -8.84 18.01
N ARG A 54 12.06 -7.84 17.20
CA ARG A 54 11.83 -6.47 17.67
C ARG A 54 10.62 -6.38 18.62
N LEU A 55 9.54 -7.07 18.32
CA LEU A 55 8.34 -7.11 19.16
C LEU A 55 8.64 -7.68 20.55
N ILE A 56 9.46 -8.72 20.63
CA ILE A 56 9.87 -9.32 21.91
C ILE A 56 10.83 -8.39 22.66
N ALA A 57 11.81 -7.81 21.96
CA ALA A 57 12.84 -6.97 22.58
C ALA A 57 12.32 -5.61 23.07
N ASP A 58 11.39 -5.00 22.33
CA ASP A 58 10.85 -3.67 22.64
C ASP A 58 9.37 -3.55 22.22
N PRO A 59 8.46 -4.21 22.94
CA PRO A 59 7.04 -4.22 22.62
C PRO A 59 6.41 -2.83 22.71
N ARG A 60 6.96 -1.96 23.58
CA ARG A 60 6.47 -0.58 23.75
C ARG A 60 6.70 0.24 22.50
N TRP A 61 7.89 0.16 21.91
CA TRP A 61 8.19 0.84 20.66
C TRP A 61 7.31 0.31 19.52
N VAL A 62 7.14 -1.01 19.40
CA VAL A 62 6.27 -1.59 18.35
C VAL A 62 4.82 -1.15 18.51
N ALA A 63 4.28 -1.16 19.73
CA ALA A 63 2.92 -0.69 20.00
C ALA A 63 2.75 0.79 19.66
N ALA A 64 3.69 1.64 20.06
CA ALA A 64 3.66 3.08 19.73
C ALA A 64 3.76 3.31 18.22
N ALA A 65 4.64 2.59 17.53
CA ALA A 65 4.79 2.65 16.08
C ALA A 65 3.52 2.16 15.36
N MET A 66 2.88 1.09 15.84
CA MET A 66 1.61 0.60 15.31
C MET A 66 0.50 1.65 15.44
N LEU A 67 0.35 2.23 16.64
CA LEU A 67 -0.63 3.30 16.88
C LEU A 67 -0.36 4.51 15.97
N ALA A 68 0.90 4.92 15.84
CA ALA A 68 1.29 6.00 14.95
C ALA A 68 0.97 5.68 13.48
N ALA A 69 1.23 4.46 13.02
CA ALA A 69 0.94 4.04 11.65
C ALA A 69 -0.56 4.09 11.34
N PHE A 70 -1.43 3.59 12.24
CA PHE A 70 -2.89 3.71 12.10
C PHE A 70 -3.37 5.16 12.18
N ALA A 71 -2.82 5.96 13.09
CA ALA A 71 -3.19 7.37 13.23
C ALA A 71 -2.84 8.17 11.97
N VAL A 72 -1.67 7.91 11.36
CA VAL A 72 -1.26 8.54 10.12
C VAL A 72 -2.11 8.06 8.94
N ASP A 73 -2.36 6.76 8.82
CA ASP A 73 -3.20 6.19 7.75
C ASP A 73 -4.63 6.77 7.77
N PHE A 74 -5.30 6.69 8.92
CA PHE A 74 -6.65 7.22 9.08
C PHE A 74 -6.70 8.74 9.08
N GLY A 75 -5.66 9.41 9.59
CA GLY A 75 -5.53 10.86 9.52
C GLY A 75 -5.45 11.32 8.07
N LEU A 76 -4.53 10.74 7.28
CA LEU A 76 -4.42 11.03 5.85
C LEU A 76 -5.72 10.75 5.11
N ASN A 77 -6.36 9.63 5.40
CA ASN A 77 -7.65 9.28 4.85
C ASN A 77 -8.72 10.35 5.10
N PHE A 78 -8.87 10.74 6.36
CA PHE A 78 -9.84 11.72 6.79
C PHE A 78 -9.55 13.10 6.21
N PHE A 79 -8.32 13.59 6.36
CA PHE A 79 -7.95 14.93 5.91
C PHE A 79 -8.02 15.08 4.39
N SER A 80 -7.61 14.06 3.62
CA SER A 80 -7.76 14.16 2.16
C SER A 80 -9.22 13.97 1.73
N ALA A 81 -10.01 13.10 2.38
CA ALA A 81 -11.44 13.04 2.09
C ALA A 81 -12.14 14.37 2.38
N ALA A 82 -11.82 15.04 3.49
CA ALA A 82 -12.34 16.36 3.83
C ALA A 82 -11.89 17.44 2.84
N ALA A 83 -10.61 17.49 2.49
CA ALA A 83 -10.08 18.46 1.53
C ALA A 83 -10.72 18.34 0.13
N PHE A 84 -11.13 17.13 -0.25
CA PHE A 84 -11.79 16.85 -1.53
C PHE A 84 -13.30 16.62 -1.42
N ALA A 85 -13.93 17.01 -0.30
CA ALA A 85 -15.37 16.83 -0.08
C ALA A 85 -16.24 17.51 -1.16
N TRP A 86 -15.75 18.60 -1.76
CA TRP A 86 -16.39 19.34 -2.84
C TRP A 86 -16.57 18.52 -4.14
N MET A 87 -15.82 17.42 -4.33
CA MET A 87 -15.95 16.53 -5.49
C MET A 87 -17.08 15.49 -5.33
N GLY A 88 -17.83 15.55 -4.23
CA GLY A 88 -18.88 14.60 -3.90
C GLY A 88 -18.36 13.40 -3.09
N LYS A 89 -19.27 12.79 -2.32
CA LYS A 89 -18.93 11.81 -1.27
C LYS A 89 -18.10 10.62 -1.77
N ARG A 90 -18.41 10.10 -2.96
CA ARG A 90 -17.73 8.93 -3.53
C ARG A 90 -16.30 9.24 -3.96
N ALA A 91 -16.10 10.36 -4.68
CA ALA A 91 -14.77 10.79 -5.09
C ALA A 91 -13.90 11.15 -3.88
N ALA A 92 -14.44 11.90 -2.93
CA ALA A 92 -13.78 12.25 -1.67
C ALA A 92 -13.34 11.00 -0.88
N ALA A 93 -14.22 10.01 -0.74
CA ALA A 93 -13.90 8.75 -0.07
C ALA A 93 -12.80 7.96 -0.79
N SER A 94 -12.83 7.91 -2.13
CA SER A 94 -11.77 7.27 -2.92
C SER A 94 -10.43 7.97 -2.74
N VAL A 95 -10.38 9.30 -2.78
CA VAL A 95 -9.15 10.08 -2.55
C VAL A 95 -8.63 9.86 -1.12
N GLY A 96 -9.53 9.86 -0.13
CA GLY A 96 -9.26 9.44 1.25
C GLY A 96 -8.53 8.10 1.32
N LEU A 97 -9.17 7.05 0.81
CA LEU A 97 -8.66 5.70 0.90
C LEU A 97 -7.32 5.52 0.20
N MET A 98 -7.13 6.12 -0.98
CA MET A 98 -5.86 6.06 -1.71
C MET A 98 -4.73 6.84 -1.02
N SER A 99 -5.04 7.94 -0.34
CA SER A 99 -4.05 8.76 0.37
C SER A 99 -3.49 8.06 1.60
N GLY A 100 -4.33 7.34 2.35
CA GLY A 100 -3.89 6.52 3.49
C GLY A 100 -3.10 5.29 3.03
N ASN A 101 -3.64 4.54 2.08
CA ASN A 101 -3.09 3.26 1.62
C ASN A 101 -2.01 3.41 0.54
N ARG A 102 -0.87 4.00 0.89
CA ARG A 102 0.28 4.10 -0.02
C ARG A 102 1.06 2.80 -0.09
N ASN A 103 1.63 2.52 -1.26
CA ASN A 103 2.50 1.36 -1.44
C ASN A 103 3.88 1.57 -0.76
N MET A 104 4.03 1.05 0.46
CA MET A 104 5.27 1.15 1.24
C MET A 104 6.42 0.31 0.66
N ALA A 105 6.14 -0.69 -0.18
CA ALA A 105 7.17 -1.51 -0.83
C ALA A 105 8.09 -0.67 -1.72
N LEU A 106 7.51 0.35 -2.39
CA LEU A 106 8.28 1.25 -3.24
C LEU A 106 9.29 2.08 -2.43
N TYR A 107 8.94 2.47 -1.20
CA TYR A 107 9.85 3.20 -0.32
C TYR A 107 11.00 2.32 0.16
N LEU A 108 10.72 1.07 0.53
CA LEU A 108 11.76 0.09 0.87
C LEU A 108 12.71 -0.17 -0.29
N ALA A 109 12.19 -0.28 -1.51
CA ALA A 109 12.99 -0.53 -2.70
C ALA A 109 13.97 0.61 -3.05
N VAL A 110 13.72 1.83 -2.56
CA VAL A 110 14.61 2.98 -2.78
C VAL A 110 15.35 3.45 -1.53
N LEU A 111 15.06 2.84 -0.38
CA LEU A 111 15.66 3.19 0.89
C LEU A 111 17.19 3.03 0.80
N PRO A 112 17.98 4.05 1.15
CA PRO A 112 19.43 3.92 1.17
C PRO A 112 19.88 2.86 2.17
N ALA A 113 20.96 2.14 1.87
CA ALA A 113 21.55 1.17 2.80
C ALA A 113 22.02 1.81 4.13
N ALA A 114 22.30 3.11 4.11
CA ALA A 114 22.66 3.90 5.30
C ALA A 114 21.45 4.38 6.12
N ALA A 115 20.21 4.05 5.70
CA ALA A 115 19.02 4.43 6.45
C ALA A 115 18.95 3.67 7.79
N ASP A 116 18.37 4.32 8.80
CA ASP A 116 18.13 3.70 10.10
C ASP A 116 17.27 2.43 9.92
N PRO A 117 17.71 1.25 10.42
CA PRO A 117 16.93 0.00 10.36
C PRO A 117 15.51 0.12 10.92
N ARG A 118 15.28 1.04 11.86
CA ARG A 118 13.94 1.33 12.42
C ARG A 118 12.97 1.86 11.38
N VAL A 119 13.44 2.52 10.32
CA VAL A 119 12.59 2.99 9.22
C VAL A 119 12.04 1.80 8.44
N ALA A 120 12.86 0.80 8.16
CA ALA A 120 12.40 -0.42 7.47
C ALA A 120 11.39 -1.19 8.32
N LEU A 121 11.66 -1.33 9.63
CA LEU A 121 10.72 -1.93 10.58
C LEU A 121 9.41 -1.13 10.69
N PHE A 122 9.47 0.20 10.65
CA PHE A 122 8.26 1.02 10.63
C PHE A 122 7.44 0.80 9.36
N PHE A 123 8.07 0.69 8.18
CA PHE A 123 7.36 0.35 6.94
C PHE A 123 6.76 -1.06 6.95
N ALA A 124 7.38 -1.99 7.67
CA ALA A 124 6.78 -3.29 7.95
C ALA A 124 5.54 -3.16 8.84
N ILE A 125 5.59 -2.33 9.90
CA ILE A 125 4.42 -2.01 10.73
C ILE A 125 3.31 -1.33 9.91
N CYS A 126 3.65 -0.46 8.95
CA CYS A 126 2.66 0.16 8.05
C CYS A 126 1.88 -0.83 7.17
N GLN A 127 2.33 -2.09 7.03
CA GLN A 127 1.56 -3.10 6.31
C GLN A 127 0.27 -3.47 7.03
N PHE A 128 0.23 -3.38 8.37
CA PHE A 128 -0.98 -3.67 9.15
C PHE A 128 -2.13 -2.72 8.80
N PRO A 129 -2.00 -1.38 8.90
CA PRO A 129 -3.06 -0.48 8.45
C PRO A 129 -3.32 -0.62 6.95
N LEU A 130 -2.30 -0.88 6.11
CA LEU A 130 -2.52 -1.07 4.67
C LEU A 130 -3.52 -2.22 4.36
N PHE A 131 -3.37 -3.37 5.03
CA PHE A 131 -4.25 -4.52 4.82
C PHE A 131 -5.55 -4.44 5.63
N LEU A 132 -5.54 -3.81 6.81
CA LEU A 132 -6.70 -3.75 7.71
C LEU A 132 -7.60 -2.54 7.47
N SER A 133 -7.06 -1.39 7.05
CA SER A 133 -7.83 -0.16 6.83
C SER A 133 -9.00 -0.33 5.85
N PRO A 134 -8.89 -1.00 4.66
CA PRO A 134 -10.04 -1.14 3.79
C PRO A 134 -11.15 -1.97 4.44
N PHE A 135 -10.80 -2.95 5.26
CA PHE A 135 -11.76 -3.76 6.00
C PHE A 135 -12.42 -2.97 7.13
N LEU A 136 -11.64 -2.22 7.92
CA LEU A 136 -12.12 -1.42 9.05
C LEU A 136 -12.96 -0.21 8.61
N LEU A 137 -12.61 0.41 7.48
CA LEU A 137 -13.32 1.58 6.94
C LEU A 137 -14.53 1.22 6.08
N ARG A 138 -14.64 -0.03 5.60
CA ARG A 138 -15.79 -0.52 4.83
C ARG A 138 -17.15 -0.17 5.44
N PRO A 139 -17.44 -0.40 6.75
CA PRO A 139 -18.72 -0.03 7.34
C PRO A 139 -18.97 1.49 7.35
N VAL A 140 -17.92 2.28 7.57
CA VAL A 140 -17.98 3.75 7.59
C VAL A 140 -18.33 4.27 6.21
N TYR A 141 -17.59 3.84 5.17
CA TYR A 141 -17.89 4.25 3.80
C TYR A 141 -19.24 3.75 3.32
N ARG A 142 -19.66 2.55 3.70
CA ARG A 142 -21.01 2.06 3.36
C ARG A 142 -22.10 2.95 3.94
N ARG A 143 -21.92 3.49 5.15
CA ARG A 143 -22.88 4.46 5.74
C ARG A 143 -22.80 5.83 5.05
N LEU A 144 -21.59 6.31 4.77
CA LEU A 144 -21.36 7.61 4.14
C LEU A 144 -21.90 7.69 2.70
N LEU A 145 -21.79 6.58 1.96
CA LEU A 145 -22.14 6.47 0.53
C LEU A 145 -23.54 5.90 0.29
N ARG A 146 -24.35 5.68 1.33
CA ARG A 146 -25.75 5.31 1.15
C ARG A 146 -26.46 6.42 0.36
N PRO A 147 -27.20 6.08 -0.72
CA PRO A 147 -28.11 7.03 -1.35
C PRO A 147 -29.12 7.49 -0.29
N ALA A 148 -29.37 8.80 -0.25
CA ALA A 148 -30.41 9.39 0.58
C ALA A 148 -31.80 8.98 0.05
#